data_AF-A0A963VJA1-F1
#
_entry.id   AF-A0A963VJA1-F1
#
_cell.length_a   1.000
_cell.length_b   1.000
_cell.length_c   1.000
_cell.angle_alpha   90.00
_cell.angle_beta   90.00
_cell.angle_gamma   90.00
#
_symmetry.space_group_name_H-M   'P 1'
#
loop_
_entity.id
_entity.type
_entity.pdbx_description
1 polymer ?
#
loop_
_entity_poly.entity_id
_entity_poly.type
_entity_poly.pdbx_seq_one_letter_code
_entity_poly.pdbx_strand_id
1 'polypeptide(L)'
;TEIRSIVVPPAQMVGYVRKGSIDGFSAGEPWNHVGIMEGVSVHAAASQDVWPDHPEKVLATRGDFARRYPNTARAVIMAVLEASRWIDANAGNRMRMAATIAGSAYVNVPVDVIRERILGRYQDGLGRQWQDTRPMRFFDDGQVNFPYLSDGMWFLTQFKRWGLLRAHPDYQATARAINQTALYRQAASQLGVSAP
;
A
#
# COMPACT_ATOMS: atom_id res chain seq x y z
N THR A 1 -16.37 21.29 12.82
CA THR A 1 -17.46 20.57 12.11
C THR A 1 -17.21 19.09 12.29
N GLU A 2 -18.21 18.34 12.75
CA GLU A 2 -18.11 16.88 12.83
C GLU A 2 -18.27 16.26 11.44
N ILE A 3 -17.52 15.19 11.15
CA ILE A 3 -17.59 14.44 9.90
C ILE A 3 -18.05 13.02 10.24
N ARG A 4 -19.00 12.49 9.48
CA ARG A 4 -19.42 11.09 9.60
C ARG A 4 -18.60 10.23 8.65
N SER A 5 -17.88 9.25 9.18
CA SER A 5 -17.17 8.24 8.37
C SER A 5 -18.05 7.01 8.13
N ILE A 6 -18.04 6.51 6.90
CA ILE A 6 -18.66 5.23 6.52
C ILE A 6 -17.63 4.34 5.81
N VAL A 7 -17.87 3.03 5.79
CA VAL A 7 -17.03 2.08 5.08
C VAL A 7 -17.65 1.77 3.73
N VAL A 8 -16.90 2.01 2.66
CA VAL A 8 -17.28 1.72 1.28
C VAL A 8 -16.12 0.97 0.61
N PRO A 9 -16.36 -0.07 -0.20
CA PRO A 9 -15.29 -0.73 -0.95
C PRO A 9 -14.58 0.25 -1.90
N PRO A 10 -13.24 0.25 -2.01
CA PRO A 10 -12.50 1.22 -2.83
C PRO A 10 -13.00 1.36 -4.27
N ALA A 11 -13.30 0.24 -4.94
CA ALA A 11 -13.83 0.22 -6.32
C ALA A 11 -15.20 0.90 -6.47
N GLN A 12 -15.92 1.14 -5.38
CA GLN A 12 -17.24 1.79 -5.38
C GLN A 12 -17.17 3.28 -5.01
N MET A 13 -16.06 3.76 -4.44
CA MET A 13 -15.93 5.12 -3.89
C MET A 13 -16.30 6.21 -4.89
N VAL A 14 -15.79 6.13 -6.13
CA VAL A 14 -16.07 7.10 -7.19
C VAL A 14 -17.57 7.18 -7.49
N GLY A 15 -18.25 6.03 -7.52
CA GLY A 15 -19.71 5.98 -7.71
C GLY A 15 -20.50 6.60 -6.56
N TYR A 16 -20.01 6.50 -5.32
CA TYR A 16 -20.64 7.13 -4.15
C TYR A 16 -20.48 8.66 -4.17
N VAL A 17 -19.30 9.17 -4.54
CA VAL A 17 -19.08 10.62 -4.73
C VAL A 17 -19.98 11.15 -5.84
N ARG A 18 -20.03 10.45 -7.00
CA ARG A 18 -20.88 10.87 -8.13
C ARG A 18 -22.36 11.00 -7.76
N LYS A 19 -22.85 10.14 -6.86
CA LYS A 19 -24.24 10.16 -6.38
C LYS A 19 -24.48 11.18 -5.26
N GLY A 20 -23.45 11.90 -4.81
CA GLY A 20 -23.52 12.79 -3.64
C GLY A 20 -23.77 12.04 -2.32
N SER A 21 -23.44 10.74 -2.25
CA SER A 21 -23.62 9.93 -1.04
C SER A 21 -22.51 10.12 -0.01
N ILE A 22 -21.33 10.59 -0.46
CA ILE A 22 -20.19 10.99 0.38
C ILE A 22 -19.56 12.25 -0.23
N ASP A 23 -19.01 13.12 0.62
CA ASP A 23 -18.34 14.36 0.19
C ASP A 23 -16.90 14.13 -0.28
N GLY A 24 -16.28 13.03 0.15
CA GLY A 24 -14.90 12.66 -0.17
C GLY A 24 -14.55 11.28 0.35
N PHE A 25 -13.39 10.77 -0.05
CA PHE A 25 -12.91 9.46 0.36
C PHE A 25 -11.39 9.43 0.50
N SER A 26 -10.89 8.45 1.26
CA SER A 26 -9.48 8.09 1.32
C SER A 26 -9.35 6.65 0.82
N ALA A 27 -8.73 6.47 -0.33
CA ALA A 27 -8.47 5.16 -0.93
C ALA A 27 -7.04 5.09 -1.48
N GLY A 28 -6.56 3.87 -1.73
CA GLY A 28 -5.33 3.67 -2.50
C GLY A 28 -5.57 3.87 -3.99
N GLU A 29 -4.48 4.08 -4.74
CA GLU A 29 -4.52 4.06 -6.20
C GLU A 29 -5.01 2.70 -6.73
N PRO A 30 -5.69 2.65 -7.89
CA PRO A 30 -5.92 3.74 -8.83
C PRO A 30 -7.19 4.57 -8.57
N TRP A 31 -7.97 4.29 -7.52
CA TRP A 31 -9.33 4.83 -7.37
C TRP A 31 -9.38 6.35 -7.21
N ASN A 32 -8.38 6.94 -6.55
CA ASN A 32 -8.23 8.40 -6.48
C ASN A 32 -8.05 8.98 -7.89
N HIS A 33 -7.19 8.34 -8.71
CA HIS A 33 -6.97 8.80 -10.07
C HIS A 33 -8.16 8.55 -10.99
N VAL A 34 -8.89 7.43 -10.84
CA VAL A 34 -10.14 7.17 -11.59
C VAL A 34 -11.11 8.32 -11.38
N GLY A 35 -11.35 8.73 -10.13
CA GLY A 35 -12.28 9.81 -9.82
C GLY A 35 -11.88 11.15 -10.46
N ILE A 36 -10.58 11.44 -10.58
CA ILE A 36 -10.07 12.63 -11.26
C ILE A 36 -10.24 12.52 -12.77
N MET A 37 -9.88 11.39 -13.37
CA MET A 37 -10.01 11.16 -14.82
C MET A 37 -11.47 11.19 -15.29
N GLU A 38 -12.41 10.80 -14.42
CA GLU A 38 -13.84 10.85 -14.69
C GLU A 38 -14.49 12.20 -14.33
N GLY A 39 -13.71 13.18 -13.85
CA GLY A 39 -14.21 14.51 -13.47
C GLY A 39 -15.16 14.50 -12.26
N VAL A 40 -15.08 13.46 -11.42
CA VAL A 40 -15.98 13.24 -10.27
C VAL A 40 -15.38 13.79 -8.97
N SER A 41 -14.07 13.73 -8.82
CA SER A 41 -13.37 14.14 -7.60
C SER A 41 -12.08 14.87 -7.91
N VAL A 42 -11.58 15.61 -6.93
CA VAL A 42 -10.29 16.31 -6.97
C VAL A 42 -9.32 15.70 -5.96
N HIS A 43 -8.03 15.90 -6.17
CA HIS A 43 -7.00 15.48 -5.22
C HIS A 43 -6.90 16.48 -4.07
N ALA A 44 -7.19 16.04 -2.84
CA ALA A 44 -6.99 16.88 -1.66
C ALA A 44 -5.54 16.81 -1.15
N ALA A 45 -5.02 15.60 -0.94
CA ALA A 45 -3.66 15.33 -0.51
C ALA A 45 -3.28 13.87 -0.79
N ALA A 46 -1.99 13.60 -0.98
CA ALA A 46 -1.43 12.26 -0.98
C ALA A 46 -1.08 11.87 0.46
N SER A 47 -1.05 10.57 0.76
CA SER A 47 -0.56 10.10 2.07
C SER A 47 0.92 10.46 2.30
N GLN A 48 1.69 10.66 1.22
CA GLN A 48 3.06 11.18 1.26
C GLN A 48 3.16 12.64 1.72
N ASP A 49 2.09 13.42 1.63
CA ASP A 49 2.05 14.79 2.17
C ASP A 49 1.86 14.78 3.70
N VAL A 50 1.27 13.70 4.24
CA VAL A 50 0.96 13.56 5.66
C VAL A 50 2.08 12.86 6.42
N TRP A 51 2.52 11.71 5.90
CA TRP A 51 3.61 10.94 6.48
C TRP A 51 4.50 10.42 5.35
N PRO A 52 5.62 11.11 5.08
CA PRO A 52 6.61 10.65 4.12
C PRO A 52 7.07 9.24 4.46
N ASP A 53 7.00 8.35 3.47
CA ASP A 53 7.50 6.99 3.53
C ASP A 53 6.82 6.11 4.59
N HIS A 54 5.56 6.42 4.87
CA HIS A 54 4.73 5.66 5.79
C HIS A 54 4.64 4.17 5.41
N PRO A 55 4.57 3.27 6.42
CA PRO A 55 4.24 1.87 6.20
C PRO A 55 2.80 1.74 5.71
N GLU A 56 2.57 0.78 4.83
CA GLU A 56 1.26 0.62 4.19
C GLU A 56 0.89 -0.86 4.04
N LYS A 57 0.69 -1.41 2.83
CA LYS A 57 0.27 -2.81 2.69
C LYS A 57 1.33 -3.80 3.19
N VAL A 58 0.85 -4.91 3.73
CA VAL A 58 1.67 -6.04 4.21
C VAL A 58 1.32 -7.33 3.48
N LEU A 59 2.32 -8.19 3.29
CA LEU A 59 2.09 -9.60 2.99
C LEU A 59 1.76 -10.31 4.31
N ALA A 60 0.52 -10.79 4.44
CA ALA A 60 0.06 -11.49 5.63
C ALA A 60 -0.48 -12.88 5.30
N THR A 61 -0.29 -13.80 6.24
CA THR A 61 -0.90 -15.13 6.22
C THR A 61 -1.31 -15.51 7.64
N ARG A 62 -2.10 -16.57 7.79
CA ARG A 62 -2.42 -17.10 9.11
C ARG A 62 -1.14 -17.63 9.77
N GLY A 63 -1.02 -17.44 11.08
CA GLY A 63 0.16 -17.88 11.82
C GLY A 63 0.36 -19.41 11.82
N ASP A 64 -0.72 -20.18 11.78
CA ASP A 64 -0.67 -21.64 11.67
C ASP A 64 -0.12 -22.11 10.31
N PHE A 65 -0.49 -21.45 9.22
CA PHE A 65 0.07 -21.70 7.90
C PHE A 65 1.59 -21.46 7.87
N ALA A 66 2.05 -20.31 8.38
CA ALA A 66 3.48 -19.98 8.40
C ALA A 66 4.29 -20.98 9.24
N ARG A 67 3.75 -21.47 10.35
CA ARG A 67 4.39 -22.49 11.19
C ARG A 67 4.40 -23.87 10.55
N ARG A 68 3.31 -24.27 9.88
CA ARG A 68 3.18 -25.59 9.25
C ARG A 68 3.95 -25.70 7.93
N TYR A 69 4.03 -24.60 7.17
CA TYR A 69 4.66 -24.55 5.86
C TYR A 69 5.73 -23.45 5.77
N PRO A 70 6.77 -23.48 6.61
CA PRO A 70 7.75 -22.39 6.69
C PRO A 70 8.54 -22.21 5.39
N ASN A 71 8.83 -23.30 4.66
CA ASN A 71 9.52 -23.22 3.38
C ASN A 71 8.63 -22.58 2.29
N THR A 72 7.33 -22.88 2.28
CA THR A 72 6.38 -22.24 1.37
C THR A 72 6.23 -20.76 1.70
N ALA A 73 6.09 -20.41 2.97
CA ALA A 73 6.01 -19.02 3.39
C ALA A 73 7.29 -18.24 3.00
N ARG A 74 8.47 -18.84 3.17
CA ARG A 74 9.75 -18.27 2.71
C ARG A 74 9.79 -18.07 1.20
N ALA A 75 9.36 -19.08 0.42
CA ALA A 75 9.31 -18.99 -1.04
C ALA A 75 8.40 -17.85 -1.52
N VAL A 76 7.25 -17.66 -0.87
CA VAL A 76 6.35 -16.53 -1.18
C VAL A 76 7.00 -15.19 -0.82
N ILE A 77 7.68 -15.08 0.33
CA ILE A 77 8.42 -13.85 0.68
C ILE A 77 9.48 -13.55 -0.38
N MET A 78 10.25 -14.56 -0.80
CA MET A 78 11.27 -14.38 -1.84
C MET A 78 10.65 -13.92 -3.17
N ALA A 79 9.56 -14.56 -3.62
CA ALA A 79 8.88 -14.18 -4.84
C ALA A 79 8.38 -12.73 -4.82
N VAL A 80 7.84 -12.27 -3.68
CA VAL A 80 7.41 -10.87 -3.51
C VAL A 80 8.60 -9.91 -3.52
N LEU A 81 9.72 -10.27 -2.88
CA LEU A 81 10.95 -9.45 -2.90
C LEU A 81 11.54 -9.34 -4.30
N GLU A 82 11.60 -10.44 -5.05
CA GLU A 82 12.09 -10.42 -6.45
C GLU A 82 11.17 -9.62 -7.37
N ALA A 83 9.85 -9.78 -7.24
CA ALA A 83 8.89 -8.99 -7.98
C ALA A 83 9.02 -7.48 -7.66
N SER A 84 9.17 -7.15 -6.38
CA SER A 84 9.38 -5.77 -5.93
C SER A 84 10.65 -5.17 -6.53
N ARG A 85 11.77 -5.90 -6.43
CA ARG A 85 13.07 -5.51 -7.02
C ARG A 85 12.95 -5.31 -8.51
N TRP A 86 12.26 -6.21 -9.21
CA TRP A 86 12.06 -6.10 -10.66
C TRP A 86 11.23 -4.87 -11.02
N ILE A 87 10.14 -4.59 -10.29
CA ILE A 87 9.29 -3.41 -10.53
C ILE A 87 10.12 -2.12 -10.41
N ASP A 88 10.93 -2.01 -9.36
CA ASP A 88 11.72 -0.80 -9.10
C ASP A 88 13.00 -0.66 -9.93
N ALA A 89 13.44 -1.73 -10.61
CA ALA A 89 14.69 -1.71 -11.36
C ALA A 89 14.74 -0.64 -12.46
N ASN A 90 13.60 -0.28 -13.09
CA ASN A 90 13.50 0.81 -14.06
C ASN A 90 12.05 1.17 -14.40
N ALA A 91 11.85 2.32 -15.05
CA ALA A 91 10.55 2.79 -15.50
C ALA A 91 9.85 1.85 -16.51
N GLY A 92 10.61 1.11 -17.32
CA GLY A 92 10.07 0.11 -18.27
C GLY A 92 9.33 -1.01 -17.55
N ASN A 93 9.94 -1.56 -16.48
CA ASN A 93 9.33 -2.60 -15.66
C ASN A 93 8.09 -2.09 -14.93
N ARG A 94 8.13 -0.85 -14.41
CA ARG A 94 6.96 -0.18 -13.84
C ARG A 94 5.79 -0.09 -14.83
N MET A 95 6.04 0.30 -16.08
CA MET A 95 5.01 0.35 -17.13
C MET A 95 4.46 -1.04 -17.47
N ARG A 96 5.32 -2.06 -17.52
CA ARG A 96 4.88 -3.45 -17.74
C ARG A 96 4.02 -3.97 -16.59
N MET A 97 4.39 -3.67 -15.34
CA MET A 97 3.58 -3.99 -14.17
C MET A 97 2.20 -3.30 -14.24
N ALA A 98 2.17 -2.02 -14.59
CA ALA A 98 0.92 -1.28 -14.75
C ALA A 98 0.01 -1.91 -15.81
N ALA A 99 0.57 -2.30 -16.96
CA ALA A 99 -0.18 -2.99 -18.01
C ALA A 99 -0.76 -4.34 -17.56
N THR A 100 0.02 -5.14 -16.80
CA THR A 100 -0.46 -6.40 -16.25
C THR A 100 -1.62 -6.20 -15.28
N ILE A 101 -1.46 -5.31 -14.30
CA ILE A 101 -2.45 -5.09 -13.23
C ILE A 101 -3.72 -4.40 -13.75
N ALA A 102 -3.63 -3.63 -14.82
CA ALA A 102 -4.78 -3.01 -15.49
C ALA A 102 -5.72 -4.02 -16.16
N GLY A 103 -5.22 -5.21 -16.52
CA GLY A 103 -5.96 -6.21 -17.28
C GLY A 103 -7.25 -6.67 -16.60
N SER A 104 -8.18 -7.22 -17.40
CA SER A 104 -9.50 -7.66 -16.96
C SER A 104 -9.49 -8.80 -15.94
N ALA A 105 -8.42 -9.60 -15.92
CA ALA A 105 -8.20 -10.63 -14.91
C ALA A 105 -7.75 -10.06 -13.55
N TYR A 106 -7.45 -8.76 -13.46
CA TYR A 106 -6.94 -8.08 -12.28
C TYR A 106 -7.85 -6.90 -11.89
N VAL A 107 -7.34 -5.65 -11.94
CA VAL A 107 -8.09 -4.47 -11.49
C VAL A 107 -9.15 -4.04 -12.51
N ASN A 108 -8.96 -4.39 -13.79
CA ASN A 108 -9.88 -4.09 -14.87
C ASN A 108 -10.19 -2.59 -15.02
N VAL A 109 -9.15 -1.79 -15.23
CA VAL A 109 -9.23 -0.33 -15.45
C VAL A 109 -8.34 0.07 -16.62
N PRO A 110 -8.55 1.23 -17.26
CA PRO A 110 -7.63 1.70 -18.28
C PRO A 110 -6.20 1.82 -17.73
N VAL A 111 -5.22 1.31 -18.48
CA VAL A 111 -3.82 1.24 -18.04
C VAL A 111 -3.24 2.60 -17.64
N ASP A 112 -3.65 3.66 -18.32
CA ASP A 112 -3.17 5.02 -18.08
C ASP A 112 -3.48 5.49 -16.66
N VAL A 113 -4.59 5.05 -16.06
CA VAL A 113 -4.95 5.43 -14.69
C VAL A 113 -3.93 4.91 -13.68
N ILE A 114 -3.41 3.70 -13.90
CA ILE A 114 -2.35 3.10 -13.06
C ILE A 114 -0.98 3.67 -13.44
N ARG A 115 -0.68 3.74 -14.74
CA ARG A 115 0.64 4.10 -15.26
C ARG A 115 1.12 5.46 -14.75
N GLU A 116 0.27 6.48 -14.82
CA GLU A 116 0.68 7.82 -14.38
C GLU A 116 1.07 7.84 -12.89
N ARG A 117 0.30 7.16 -12.03
CA ARG A 117 0.55 7.13 -10.57
C ARG A 117 1.79 6.33 -10.21
N ILE A 118 2.00 5.19 -10.88
CA ILE A 118 3.21 4.38 -10.69
C ILE A 118 4.48 5.10 -11.15
N LEU A 119 4.37 6.02 -12.11
CA LEU A 119 5.47 6.89 -12.55
C LEU A 119 5.60 8.18 -11.72
N GLY A 120 4.79 8.36 -10.66
CA GLY A 120 4.84 9.54 -9.82
C GLY A 120 4.26 10.79 -10.46
N ARG A 121 3.46 10.67 -11.52
CA ARG A 121 2.84 11.80 -12.20
C ARG A 121 1.45 12.02 -11.62
N TYR A 122 1.30 13.13 -10.92
CA TYR A 122 0.08 13.48 -10.20
C TYR A 122 -0.58 14.70 -10.84
N GLN A 123 -1.90 14.73 -10.70
CA GLN A 123 -2.73 15.87 -11.03
C GLN A 123 -3.85 15.98 -10.01
N ASP A 124 -4.35 17.20 -9.80
CA ASP A 124 -5.39 17.48 -8.81
C ASP A 124 -6.82 17.49 -9.36
N GLY A 125 -6.99 17.44 -10.68
CA GLY A 125 -8.30 17.57 -11.31
C GLY A 125 -8.79 19.02 -11.43
N LEU A 126 -7.97 20.00 -11.02
CA LEU A 126 -8.23 21.44 -11.09
C LEU A 126 -7.22 22.17 -12.01
N GLY A 127 -6.46 21.41 -12.79
CA GLY A 127 -5.49 21.91 -13.78
C GLY A 127 -4.05 21.93 -13.30
N ARG A 128 -3.77 21.61 -12.03
CA ARG A 128 -2.39 21.47 -11.56
C ARG A 128 -1.89 20.04 -11.81
N GLN A 129 -0.66 19.94 -12.31
CA GLN A 129 0.07 18.70 -12.46
C GLN A 129 1.46 18.82 -11.82
N TRP A 130 1.98 17.73 -11.28
CA TRP A 130 3.32 17.69 -10.70
C TRP A 130 3.93 16.30 -10.78
N GLN A 131 5.25 16.26 -10.74
CA GLN A 131 6.02 15.05 -10.50
C GLN A 131 6.24 14.91 -8.99
N ASP A 132 5.73 13.84 -8.41
CA ASP A 132 5.98 13.50 -7.01
C ASP A 132 7.47 13.19 -6.82
N THR A 133 8.08 13.83 -5.81
CA THR A 133 9.48 13.64 -5.44
C THR A 133 9.69 12.37 -4.61
N ARG A 134 8.60 11.77 -4.08
CA ARG A 134 8.56 10.52 -3.31
C ARG A 134 7.50 9.57 -3.87
N PRO A 135 7.62 9.14 -5.14
CA PRO A 135 6.64 8.26 -5.75
C PRO A 135 6.58 6.91 -5.03
N MET A 136 5.55 6.12 -5.33
CA MET A 136 5.40 4.77 -4.79
C MET A 136 6.68 3.93 -5.03
N ARG A 137 7.22 3.34 -3.95
CA ARG A 137 8.37 2.44 -3.97
C ARG A 137 7.91 1.03 -3.62
N PHE A 138 8.50 0.04 -4.30
CA PHE A 138 8.17 -1.37 -4.09
C PHE A 138 9.30 -2.10 -3.38
N PHE A 139 10.56 -1.69 -3.61
CA PHE A 139 11.75 -2.38 -3.12
C PHE A 139 12.70 -1.45 -2.37
N ASP A 140 13.20 -0.39 -3.04
CA ASP A 140 14.16 0.57 -2.48
C ASP A 140 15.34 -0.09 -1.74
N ASP A 141 16.09 -0.93 -2.45
CA ASP A 141 17.16 -1.76 -1.90
C ASP A 141 16.74 -2.64 -0.70
N GLY A 142 15.46 -2.98 -0.63
CA GLY A 142 14.84 -3.78 0.44
C GLY A 142 14.36 -2.98 1.64
N GLN A 143 14.57 -1.66 1.67
CA GLN A 143 14.17 -0.80 2.80
C GLN A 143 12.65 -0.76 3.00
N VAL A 144 11.88 -0.86 1.91
CA VAL A 144 10.41 -0.81 1.93
C VAL A 144 9.79 -2.11 2.47
N ASN A 145 10.49 -3.24 2.30
CA ASN A 145 9.86 -4.55 2.47
C ASN A 145 10.01 -5.14 3.89
N PHE A 146 10.98 -4.66 4.68
CA PHE A 146 11.21 -5.19 6.02
C PHE A 146 10.02 -4.86 6.95
N PRO A 147 9.39 -5.84 7.62
CA PRO A 147 8.22 -5.58 8.46
C PRO A 147 8.66 -5.07 9.85
N TYR A 148 8.98 -3.77 9.94
CA TYR A 148 9.45 -3.16 11.19
C TYR A 148 8.42 -3.29 12.31
N LEU A 149 8.91 -3.57 13.51
CA LEU A 149 8.06 -3.62 14.70
C LEU A 149 7.49 -2.24 15.04
N SER A 150 8.24 -1.17 14.77
CA SER A 150 7.80 0.22 14.99
C SER A 150 6.51 0.54 14.26
N ASP A 151 6.37 0.04 13.03
CA ASP A 151 5.20 0.29 12.18
C ASP A 151 3.98 -0.39 12.78
N GLY A 152 4.12 -1.68 13.13
CA GLY A 152 3.08 -2.44 13.81
C GLY A 152 2.66 -1.79 15.15
N MET A 153 3.63 -1.32 15.94
CA MET A 153 3.35 -0.58 17.17
C MET A 153 2.62 0.74 16.90
N TRP A 154 3.03 1.51 15.89
CA TRP A 154 2.37 2.76 15.52
C TRP A 154 0.89 2.52 15.16
N PHE A 155 0.58 1.52 14.34
CA PHE A 155 -0.82 1.19 14.02
C PHE A 155 -1.64 0.82 15.26
N LEU A 156 -1.07 0.02 16.17
CA LEU A 156 -1.71 -0.29 17.45
C LEU A 156 -1.98 0.97 18.30
N THR A 157 -1.07 1.97 18.28
CA THR A 157 -1.33 3.26 18.95
C THR A 157 -2.49 4.01 18.31
N GLN A 158 -2.61 4.00 16.97
CA GLN A 158 -3.73 4.66 16.28
C GLN A 158 -5.05 3.92 16.54
N PHE A 159 -5.04 2.59 16.59
CA PHE A 159 -6.23 1.82 16.97
C PHE A 159 -6.70 2.16 18.38
N LYS A 160 -5.78 2.37 19.32
CA LYS A 160 -6.12 2.84 20.66
C LYS A 160 -6.65 4.28 20.64
N ARG A 161 -5.99 5.20 19.91
CA ARG A 161 -6.39 6.60 19.76
C ARG A 161 -7.84 6.75 19.28
N TRP A 162 -8.25 5.91 18.33
CA TRP A 162 -9.58 5.94 17.72
C TRP A 162 -10.58 4.97 18.37
N GLY A 163 -10.24 4.37 19.51
CA GLY A 163 -11.17 3.51 20.28
C GLY A 163 -11.41 2.12 19.69
N LEU A 164 -10.68 1.71 18.64
CA LEU A 164 -10.72 0.35 18.10
C LEU A 164 -10.11 -0.67 19.08
N LEU A 165 -9.17 -0.22 19.92
CA LEU A 165 -8.68 -0.97 21.09
C LEU A 165 -9.19 -0.35 22.38
N ARG A 166 -9.84 -1.15 23.23
CA ARG A 166 -10.38 -0.69 24.52
C ARG A 166 -9.28 -0.35 25.52
N ALA A 167 -8.20 -1.14 25.55
CA ALA A 167 -7.07 -0.96 26.45
C ALA A 167 -5.75 -0.84 25.66
N HIS A 168 -4.70 -0.32 26.32
CA HIS A 168 -3.35 -0.39 25.78
C HIS A 168 -2.87 -1.85 25.81
N PRO A 169 -2.51 -2.47 24.67
CA PRO A 169 -1.84 -3.75 24.68
C PRO A 169 -0.38 -3.60 25.12
N ASP A 170 0.29 -4.71 25.39
CA ASP A 170 1.74 -4.74 25.26
C ASP A 170 2.09 -4.60 23.78
N TYR A 171 2.36 -3.36 23.37
CA TYR A 171 2.61 -2.99 21.98
C TYR A 171 3.76 -3.79 21.37
N GLN A 172 4.86 -3.91 22.12
CA GLN A 172 6.07 -4.56 21.63
C GLN A 172 5.88 -6.08 21.55
N ALA A 173 5.29 -6.71 22.57
CA ALA A 173 5.02 -8.16 22.53
C ALA A 173 4.03 -8.50 21.42
N THR A 174 2.98 -7.68 21.22
CA THR A 174 1.99 -7.88 20.16
C THR A 174 2.63 -7.77 18.78
N ALA A 175 3.43 -6.72 18.53
CA ALA A 175 4.14 -6.56 17.26
C ALA A 175 5.12 -7.73 17.00
N ARG A 176 5.86 -8.19 18.02
CA ARG A 176 6.76 -9.36 17.89
C ARG A 176 6.03 -10.66 17.56
N ALA A 177 4.83 -10.85 18.10
CA ALA A 177 4.03 -12.04 17.84
C ALA A 177 3.49 -12.09 16.40
N ILE A 178 3.24 -10.93 15.79
CA ILE A 178 2.69 -10.80 14.44
C ILE A 178 3.82 -10.80 13.40
N ASN A 179 4.81 -9.92 13.57
CA ASN A 179 5.83 -9.65 12.56
C ASN A 179 6.82 -10.81 12.46
N GLN A 180 6.75 -11.57 11.36
CA GLN A 180 7.60 -12.71 11.06
C GLN A 180 9.02 -12.30 10.60
N THR A 181 9.68 -11.41 11.34
CA THR A 181 10.99 -10.82 10.98
C THR A 181 12.09 -11.87 10.80
N ALA A 182 12.09 -12.93 11.60
CA ALA A 182 13.05 -14.03 11.45
C ALA A 182 12.87 -14.77 10.12
N LEU A 183 11.63 -15.07 9.74
CA LEU A 183 11.32 -15.72 8.48
C LEU A 183 11.67 -14.82 7.28
N TYR A 184 11.37 -13.52 7.40
CA TYR A 184 11.76 -12.51 6.41
C TYR A 184 13.28 -12.48 6.21
N ARG A 185 14.07 -12.36 7.28
CA ARG A 185 15.54 -12.29 7.20
C ARG A 185 16.12 -13.52 6.51
N GLN A 186 15.60 -14.71 6.80
CA GLN A 186 16.03 -15.94 6.16
C GLN A 186 15.69 -15.98 4.65
N ALA A 187 14.60 -15.36 4.22
CA ALA A 187 14.27 -15.22 2.80
C ALA A 187 15.15 -14.15 2.12
N ALA A 188 15.25 -12.97 2.74
CA ALA A 188 16.04 -11.84 2.26
C ALA A 188 17.52 -12.22 2.04
N SER A 189 18.12 -12.97 2.98
CA SER A 189 19.52 -13.41 2.86
C SER A 189 19.76 -14.32 1.65
N GLN A 190 18.78 -15.14 1.26
CA GLN A 190 18.91 -16.02 0.08
C GLN A 190 18.91 -15.23 -1.24
N LEU A 191 18.36 -14.00 -1.22
CA LEU A 191 18.30 -13.11 -2.38
C LEU A 191 19.34 -11.98 -2.34
N GLY A 192 20.22 -11.97 -1.33
CA GLY A 192 21.17 -10.88 -1.10
C GLY A 192 20.49 -9.54 -0.80
N VAL A 193 19.28 -9.56 -0.22
CA VAL A 193 18.58 -8.35 0.23
C VAL A 193 19.03 -8.05 1.66
N SER A 194 19.50 -6.83 1.91
CA SER A 194 19.86 -6.37 3.25
C SER A 194 18.60 -6.25 4.12
N ALA A 195 18.72 -6.67 5.38
CA ALA A 195 17.66 -6.54 6.38
C ALA A 195 18.25 -6.01 7.69
N PRO A 196 17.60 -5.07 8.38
CA PRO A 196 17.99 -4.59 9.70
C PRO A 196 18.00 -5.67 10.79
#